data_AF-A0A969TYB1-F1
#
_entry.id   AF-A0A969TYB1-F1
#
_cell.length_a   1.000
_cell.length_b   1.000
_cell.length_c   1.000
_cell.angle_alpha   90.00
_cell.angle_beta   90.00
_cell.angle_gamma   90.00
#
_symmetry.space_group_name_H-M   'P 1'
#
loop_
_entity.id
_entity.type
_entity.pdbx_description
1 polymer ?
#
loop_
_entity_poly.entity_id
_entity_poly.type
_entity_poly.pdbx_seq_one_letter_code
_entity_poly.pdbx_strand_id
1 'polypeptide(L)'
;FDENKSSYAFPEFRGLRYLKLEPEDLAAQVEITDSDLQADYDSRIARFTTPETRTIQQLLFADRAAADAARASIDAGQTFDDLIAAQGKTAADVTIGTFGRAAMTDAAIGDAAFAVPAANGVTPVAEGQFGPALLRITAITSAQVTPFADAKEQIRQELQLQRAADNVLDVHDAYEDARASGESMVDAAAKLGLKIVDIAAVSRAATTPDGTVLSDLPASNDLLRTVFDAEIDAETPPINLGASGFLWAEATSIQPARDAAFDEVKTRVAADWLAAETDRLLGARAEALLAEIKAGKTLAEIAANLALEVETAPSLSRGGENIGLGTGGVEAAFGGAQGESLIVPSTNGDAQILLTIDKIVRPDAVSGRVAAEKDRVSQVLTDDLLAQLINRLQLDTPVSVNQAAIERALAF
;
A
#
# COMPACT_ATOMS: atom_id res chain seq x y z
N PHE A 1 1.29 -6.06 43.52
CA PHE A 1 2.12 -4.83 43.51
C PHE A 1 3.52 -5.10 44.05
N ASP A 2 3.70 -5.42 45.34
CA ASP A 2 5.05 -5.60 45.93
C ASP A 2 5.90 -6.65 45.21
N GLU A 3 5.31 -7.76 44.79
CA GLU A 3 5.97 -8.85 44.05
C GLU A 3 6.42 -8.44 42.63
N ASN A 4 5.81 -7.41 42.04
CA ASN A 4 6.00 -7.01 40.64
C ASN A 4 6.34 -5.52 40.50
N LYS A 5 6.97 -4.91 41.52
CA LYS A 5 7.21 -3.45 41.58
C LYS A 5 7.87 -2.88 40.34
N SER A 6 8.88 -3.55 39.80
CA SER A 6 9.63 -3.10 38.62
C SER A 6 8.74 -2.95 37.37
N SER A 7 7.72 -3.79 37.21
CA SER A 7 6.78 -3.72 36.09
C SER A 7 5.86 -2.50 36.17
N TYR A 8 5.76 -1.90 37.37
CA TYR A 8 4.94 -0.73 37.61
C TYR A 8 5.72 0.58 37.63
N ALA A 9 7.06 0.55 37.56
CA ALA A 9 7.88 1.74 37.57
C ALA A 9 7.53 2.68 36.41
N PHE A 10 7.60 3.98 36.69
CA PHE A 10 7.48 5.00 35.68
C PHE A 10 8.85 5.20 35.01
N PRO A 11 8.95 5.12 33.68
CA PRO A 11 10.17 5.49 32.98
C PRO A 11 10.45 6.98 33.16
N GLU A 12 11.59 7.43 32.67
CA GLU A 12 11.83 8.85 32.51
C GLU A 12 10.82 9.44 31.50
N PHE A 13 10.14 10.51 31.92
CA PHE A 13 9.32 11.33 31.04
C PHE A 13 9.97 12.69 30.87
N ARG A 14 9.85 13.25 29.67
CA ARG A 14 10.24 14.63 29.42
C ARG A 14 9.08 15.42 28.86
N GLY A 15 8.93 16.64 29.35
CA GLY A 15 8.17 17.65 28.62
C GLY A 15 9.02 18.09 27.44
N LEU A 16 8.39 18.30 26.29
CA LEU A 16 9.07 18.79 25.12
C LEU A 16 8.22 19.80 24.37
N ARG A 17 8.92 20.68 23.66
CA ARG A 17 8.34 21.60 22.71
C ARG A 17 9.05 21.40 21.39
N TYR A 18 8.31 21.41 20.29
CA TYR A 18 8.93 21.36 18.97
C TYR A 18 8.24 22.29 17.98
N LEU A 19 8.99 22.59 16.93
CA LEU A 19 8.57 23.40 15.80
C LEU A 19 9.04 22.73 14.52
N LYS A 20 8.08 22.49 13.61
CA LYS A 20 8.32 21.90 12.31
C LYS A 20 8.25 22.98 11.24
N LEU A 21 9.17 22.94 10.30
CA LEU A 21 9.23 23.81 9.14
C LEU A 21 9.33 22.96 7.88
N GLU A 22 8.20 22.79 7.22
CA GLU A 22 8.09 22.24 5.87
C GLU A 22 7.31 23.22 4.98
N PRO A 23 7.38 23.08 3.63
CA PRO A 23 6.63 23.94 2.73
C PRO A 23 5.13 24.05 3.08
N GLU A 24 4.52 22.96 3.55
CA GLU A 24 3.12 22.90 3.95
C GLU A 24 2.80 23.77 5.17
N ASP A 25 3.77 23.98 6.07
CA ASP A 25 3.60 24.83 7.26
C ASP A 25 3.64 26.32 6.89
N LEU A 26 4.28 26.67 5.76
CA LEU A 26 4.40 28.03 5.24
C LEU A 26 3.34 28.36 4.18
N ALA A 27 2.82 27.37 3.45
CA ALA A 27 1.96 27.54 2.29
C ALA A 27 0.75 28.47 2.54
N ALA A 28 0.12 28.35 3.72
CA ALA A 28 -1.03 29.17 4.09
C ALA A 28 -0.70 30.67 4.27
N GLN A 29 0.57 31.01 4.51
CA GLN A 29 1.04 32.38 4.68
C GLN A 29 1.44 33.03 3.34
N VAL A 30 1.59 32.22 2.29
CA VAL A 30 1.92 32.72 0.96
C VAL A 30 0.68 33.31 0.30
N GLU A 31 0.72 34.61 0.03
CA GLU A 31 -0.29 35.29 -0.77
C GLU A 31 -0.12 34.94 -2.26
N ILE A 32 -1.21 34.45 -2.87
CA ILE A 32 -1.31 34.22 -4.32
C ILE A 32 -2.38 35.15 -4.88
N THR A 33 -2.02 35.98 -5.84
CA THR A 33 -2.96 36.91 -6.45
C THR A 33 -3.82 36.20 -7.51
N ASP A 34 -5.02 36.71 -7.79
CA ASP A 34 -5.85 36.18 -8.87
C ASP A 34 -5.17 36.26 -10.24
N SER A 35 -4.26 37.23 -10.42
CA SER A 35 -3.44 37.34 -11.63
C SER A 35 -2.43 36.19 -11.76
N ASP A 36 -1.81 35.78 -10.65
CA ASP A 36 -0.91 34.62 -10.64
C ASP A 36 -1.65 33.34 -11.00
N LEU A 37 -2.85 33.14 -10.41
CA LEU A 37 -3.69 31.97 -10.68
C LEU A 37 -4.08 31.89 -12.16
N GLN A 38 -4.50 33.03 -12.74
CA GLN A 38 -4.89 33.08 -14.14
C GLN A 38 -3.70 32.84 -15.07
N ALA A 39 -2.56 33.48 -14.81
CA ALA A 39 -1.35 33.29 -15.61
C ALA A 39 -0.89 31.82 -15.58
N ASP A 40 -0.97 31.18 -14.41
CA ASP A 40 -0.62 29.78 -14.26
C ASP A 40 -1.56 28.85 -15.03
N TYR A 41 -2.87 29.05 -14.86
CA TYR A 41 -3.91 28.32 -15.60
C TYR A 41 -3.71 28.42 -17.11
N ASP A 42 -3.46 29.63 -17.63
CA ASP A 42 -3.26 29.88 -19.06
C ASP A 42 -1.97 29.22 -19.57
N SER A 43 -0.88 29.29 -18.80
CA SER A 43 0.40 28.66 -19.16
C SER A 43 0.32 27.14 -19.20
N ARG A 44 -0.52 26.54 -18.35
CA ARG A 44 -0.71 25.09 -18.21
C ARG A 44 -2.05 24.59 -18.75
N ILE A 45 -2.70 25.34 -19.64
CA ILE A 45 -4.07 25.06 -20.12
C ILE A 45 -4.24 23.65 -20.68
N ALA A 46 -3.17 23.07 -21.25
CA ALA A 46 -3.15 21.70 -21.74
C ALA A 46 -3.42 20.66 -20.64
N ARG A 47 -2.99 20.90 -19.40
CA ARG A 47 -3.28 20.01 -18.24
C ARG A 47 -4.75 20.06 -17.83
N PHE A 48 -5.41 21.18 -18.10
CA PHE A 48 -6.84 21.40 -17.85
C PHE A 48 -7.71 21.14 -19.07
N THR A 49 -7.13 20.59 -20.15
CA THR A 49 -7.85 20.28 -21.39
C THR A 49 -7.82 18.79 -21.63
N THR A 50 -8.99 18.17 -21.60
CA THR A 50 -9.19 16.86 -22.22
C THR A 50 -9.31 17.06 -23.73
N PRO A 51 -8.36 16.56 -24.54
CA PRO A 51 -8.40 16.77 -25.98
C PRO A 51 -9.58 16.04 -26.62
N GLU A 52 -9.99 16.51 -27.80
CA GLU A 52 -10.97 15.79 -28.62
C GLU A 52 -10.45 14.40 -28.98
N THR A 53 -11.30 13.38 -28.84
CA THR A 53 -10.99 12.01 -29.25
C THR A 53 -12.03 11.47 -30.23
N ARG A 54 -11.58 10.54 -31.09
CA ARG A 54 -12.42 9.91 -32.11
C ARG A 54 -12.23 8.40 -32.09
N THR A 55 -13.33 7.66 -32.12
CA THR A 55 -13.30 6.22 -32.36
C THR A 55 -13.32 5.98 -33.86
N ILE A 56 -12.29 5.30 -34.36
CA ILE A 56 -12.03 5.19 -35.80
C ILE A 56 -12.12 3.72 -36.22
N GLN A 57 -12.85 3.49 -37.30
CA GLN A 57 -12.79 2.27 -38.09
C GLN A 57 -12.08 2.53 -39.40
N GLN A 58 -11.13 1.69 -39.77
CA GLN A 58 -10.29 1.83 -40.95
C GLN A 58 -10.43 0.62 -41.86
N LEU A 59 -10.83 0.87 -43.10
CA LEU A 59 -10.89 -0.14 -44.15
C LEU A 59 -9.81 0.16 -45.20
N LEU A 60 -8.80 -0.71 -45.27
CA LEU A 60 -7.69 -0.61 -46.22
C LEU A 60 -8.04 -1.25 -47.56
N PHE A 61 -7.52 -0.69 -48.65
CA PHE A 61 -7.72 -1.18 -50.02
C PHE A 61 -6.39 -1.48 -50.69
N ALA A 62 -6.42 -2.37 -51.68
CA ALA A 62 -5.23 -2.79 -52.42
C ALA A 62 -4.63 -1.66 -53.27
N ASP A 63 -5.49 -0.79 -53.82
CA ASP A 63 -5.10 0.36 -54.61
C ASP A 63 -6.14 1.49 -54.51
N ARG A 64 -5.78 2.65 -55.05
CA ARG A 64 -6.60 3.87 -55.00
C ARG A 64 -7.91 3.70 -55.78
N ALA A 65 -7.88 2.98 -56.90
CA ALA A 65 -9.07 2.77 -57.72
C ALA A 65 -10.14 1.94 -56.96
N ALA A 66 -9.72 0.93 -56.21
CA ALA A 66 -10.60 0.15 -55.36
C ALA A 66 -11.20 0.98 -54.21
N ALA A 67 -10.39 1.85 -53.58
CA ALA A 67 -10.86 2.75 -52.53
C ALA A 67 -11.85 3.81 -53.07
N ASP A 68 -11.57 4.39 -54.23
CA ASP A 68 -12.45 5.37 -54.89
C ASP A 68 -13.78 4.72 -55.31
N ALA A 69 -13.75 3.48 -55.83
CA ALA A 69 -14.96 2.73 -56.15
C ALA A 69 -15.81 2.47 -54.88
N ALA A 70 -15.17 2.09 -53.78
CA ALA A 70 -15.85 1.87 -52.51
C ALA A 70 -16.46 3.17 -51.93
N ARG A 71 -15.77 4.30 -52.07
CA ARG A 71 -16.28 5.64 -51.69
C ARG A 71 -17.52 5.99 -52.51
N ALA A 72 -17.45 5.83 -53.83
CA ALA A 72 -18.56 6.08 -54.74
C ALA A 72 -19.78 5.19 -54.43
N SER A 73 -19.58 3.94 -54.03
CA SER A 73 -20.69 3.08 -53.60
C SER A 73 -21.37 3.58 -52.33
N ILE A 74 -20.62 4.12 -51.36
CA ILE A 74 -21.23 4.75 -50.19
C ILE A 74 -21.99 6.02 -50.58
N ASP A 75 -21.46 6.83 -51.50
CA ASP A 75 -22.18 8.01 -52.03
C ASP A 75 -23.48 7.61 -52.75
N ALA A 76 -23.51 6.40 -53.33
CA ALA A 76 -24.69 5.81 -53.95
C ALA A 76 -25.66 5.11 -52.96
N GLY A 77 -25.34 5.10 -51.66
CA GLY A 77 -26.21 4.59 -50.59
C GLY A 77 -25.84 3.23 -50.00
N GLN A 78 -24.73 2.62 -50.41
CA GLN A 78 -24.19 1.43 -49.74
C GLN A 78 -23.67 1.80 -48.34
N THR A 79 -23.86 0.93 -47.35
CA THR A 79 -23.38 1.23 -45.99
C THR A 79 -21.89 0.87 -45.84
N PHE A 80 -21.22 1.50 -44.87
CA PHE A 80 -19.83 1.12 -44.53
C PHE A 80 -19.75 -0.32 -44.01
N ASP A 81 -20.80 -0.82 -43.34
CA ASP A 81 -20.88 -2.21 -42.89
C ASP A 81 -20.96 -3.21 -44.04
N ASP A 82 -21.63 -2.85 -45.15
CA ASP A 82 -21.64 -3.66 -46.36
C ASP A 82 -20.23 -3.77 -46.97
N LEU A 83 -19.43 -2.71 -46.92
CA LEU A 83 -18.03 -2.75 -47.40
C LEU A 83 -17.14 -3.62 -46.49
N ILE A 84 -17.34 -3.55 -45.17
CA ILE A 84 -16.65 -4.40 -44.20
C ILE A 84 -16.98 -5.88 -44.51
N ALA A 85 -18.27 -6.20 -44.67
CA ALA A 85 -18.74 -7.55 -44.98
C ALA A 85 -18.23 -8.05 -46.34
N ALA A 86 -18.17 -7.17 -47.35
CA ALA A 86 -17.62 -7.49 -48.68
C ALA A 86 -16.12 -7.85 -48.63
N GLN A 87 -15.37 -7.35 -47.66
CA GLN A 87 -13.99 -7.77 -47.38
C GLN A 87 -13.90 -9.00 -46.47
N GLY A 88 -15.02 -9.61 -46.08
CA GLY A 88 -15.06 -10.76 -45.16
C GLY A 88 -14.63 -10.42 -43.73
N LYS A 89 -14.70 -9.15 -43.34
CA LYS A 89 -14.31 -8.64 -42.02
C LYS A 89 -15.55 -8.38 -41.16
N THR A 90 -15.33 -8.17 -39.88
CA THR A 90 -16.33 -7.68 -38.92
C THR A 90 -16.03 -6.23 -38.52
N ALA A 91 -16.99 -5.58 -37.86
CA ALA A 91 -16.79 -4.23 -37.32
C ALA A 91 -15.63 -4.17 -36.32
N ALA A 92 -15.41 -5.23 -35.55
CA ALA A 92 -14.28 -5.32 -34.61
C ALA A 92 -12.94 -5.38 -35.34
N ASP A 93 -12.85 -6.13 -36.45
CA ASP A 93 -11.61 -6.30 -37.23
C ASP A 93 -11.10 -5.00 -37.87
N VAL A 94 -11.99 -4.02 -38.09
CA VAL A 94 -11.65 -2.72 -38.68
C VAL A 94 -11.58 -1.60 -37.66
N THR A 95 -11.95 -1.83 -36.39
CA THR A 95 -11.89 -0.80 -35.36
C THR A 95 -10.46 -0.67 -34.85
N ILE A 96 -9.80 0.44 -35.16
CA ILE A 96 -8.42 0.68 -34.75
C ILE A 96 -8.32 1.26 -33.34
N GLY A 97 -9.41 1.79 -32.78
CA GLY A 97 -9.48 2.29 -31.42
C GLY A 97 -9.98 3.74 -31.32
N THR A 98 -9.77 4.34 -30.14
CA THR A 98 -10.11 5.74 -29.85
C THR A 98 -8.84 6.56 -29.69
N PHE A 99 -8.70 7.61 -30.49
CA PHE A 99 -7.48 8.40 -30.58
C PHE A 99 -7.76 9.87 -30.39
N GLY A 100 -6.89 10.56 -29.66
CA GLY A 100 -6.71 12.00 -29.81
C GLY A 100 -5.81 12.31 -31.00
N ARG A 101 -5.91 13.52 -31.56
CA ARG A 101 -5.17 13.91 -32.78
C ARG A 101 -3.65 13.72 -32.65
N ALA A 102 -3.07 14.05 -31.50
CA ALA A 102 -1.63 13.90 -31.25
C ALA A 102 -1.15 12.44 -31.13
N ALA A 103 -2.06 11.49 -30.90
CA ALA A 103 -1.73 10.07 -30.80
C ALA A 103 -1.77 9.35 -32.17
N MET A 104 -2.17 10.04 -33.24
CA MET A 104 -2.18 9.49 -34.59
C MET A 104 -0.78 9.60 -35.22
N THR A 105 -0.13 8.46 -35.44
CA THR A 105 1.21 8.39 -36.04
C THR A 105 1.20 8.60 -37.56
N ASP A 106 0.07 8.33 -38.21
CA ASP A 106 -0.16 8.59 -39.63
C ASP A 106 -0.95 9.89 -39.79
N ALA A 107 -0.26 10.95 -40.24
CA ALA A 107 -0.84 12.28 -40.39
C ALA A 107 -1.99 12.32 -41.41
N ALA A 108 -1.93 11.55 -42.49
CA ALA A 108 -2.96 11.55 -43.53
C ALA A 108 -4.25 10.90 -43.02
N ILE A 109 -4.12 9.79 -42.29
CA ILE A 109 -5.24 9.13 -41.61
C ILE A 109 -5.81 10.02 -40.51
N GLY A 110 -4.95 10.63 -39.68
CA GLY A 110 -5.36 11.57 -38.64
C GLY A 110 -6.10 12.79 -39.18
N ASP A 111 -5.59 13.44 -40.23
CA ASP A 111 -6.22 14.60 -40.85
C ASP A 111 -7.58 14.25 -41.46
N ALA A 112 -7.67 13.15 -42.19
CA ALA A 112 -8.93 12.68 -42.74
C ALA A 112 -9.93 12.34 -41.63
N ALA A 113 -9.50 11.60 -40.60
CA ALA A 113 -10.35 11.20 -39.49
C ALA A 113 -10.89 12.40 -38.73
N PHE A 114 -10.07 13.41 -38.46
CA PHE A 114 -10.45 14.60 -37.69
C PHE A 114 -11.19 15.67 -38.53
N ALA A 115 -11.21 15.56 -39.86
CA ALA A 115 -11.99 16.43 -40.74
C ALA A 115 -13.50 16.07 -40.80
N VAL A 116 -13.90 14.88 -40.35
CA VAL A 116 -15.30 14.43 -40.37
C VAL A 116 -16.12 15.20 -39.33
N PRO A 117 -17.21 15.91 -39.67
CA PRO A 117 -17.90 16.77 -38.71
C PRO A 117 -18.86 16.04 -37.77
N ALA A 118 -19.25 14.80 -38.08
CA ALA A 118 -20.29 14.07 -37.36
C ALA A 118 -19.95 12.58 -37.19
N ALA A 119 -20.44 11.99 -36.09
CA ALA A 119 -20.36 10.55 -35.87
C ALA A 119 -21.07 9.79 -37.01
N ASN A 120 -20.56 8.60 -37.30
CA ASN A 120 -20.86 7.74 -38.44
C ASN A 120 -20.53 8.33 -39.82
N GLY A 121 -19.89 9.50 -39.89
CA GLY A 121 -19.36 10.03 -41.13
C GLY A 121 -18.20 9.17 -41.67
N VAL A 122 -18.13 9.04 -42.99
CA VAL A 122 -17.06 8.33 -43.70
C VAL A 122 -16.19 9.34 -44.43
N THR A 123 -14.87 9.17 -44.36
CA THR A 123 -13.93 10.07 -45.03
C THR A 123 -13.94 9.88 -46.55
N PRO A 124 -13.44 10.86 -47.32
CA PRO A 124 -12.81 10.58 -48.60
C PRO A 124 -11.69 9.54 -48.47
N VAL A 125 -11.18 9.05 -49.60
CA VAL A 125 -10.02 8.15 -49.60
C VAL A 125 -8.82 8.89 -48.99
N ALA A 126 -8.32 8.36 -47.88
CA ALA A 126 -7.13 8.84 -47.21
C ALA A 126 -5.93 8.00 -47.65
N GLU A 127 -4.83 8.67 -48.03
CA GLU A 127 -3.58 8.01 -48.42
C GLU A 127 -2.74 7.70 -47.18
N GLY A 128 -3.05 6.59 -46.51
CA GLY A 128 -2.31 6.14 -45.34
C GLY A 128 -0.97 5.48 -45.71
N GLN A 129 -0.09 5.35 -44.73
CA GLN A 129 1.22 4.71 -44.86
C GLN A 129 1.15 3.25 -45.30
N PHE A 130 0.04 2.58 -45.00
CA PHE A 130 -0.21 1.18 -45.38
C PHE A 130 -1.01 1.03 -46.68
N GLY A 131 -1.34 2.15 -47.35
CA GLY A 131 -2.15 2.20 -48.56
C GLY A 131 -3.43 3.02 -48.40
N PRO A 132 -4.22 3.14 -49.48
CA PRO A 132 -5.43 3.94 -49.51
C PRO A 132 -6.51 3.32 -48.62
N ALA A 133 -7.13 4.15 -47.77
CA ALA A 133 -8.12 3.70 -46.79
C ALA A 133 -9.37 4.59 -46.76
N LEU A 134 -10.49 3.99 -46.37
CA LEU A 134 -11.69 4.72 -45.95
C LEU A 134 -11.86 4.58 -44.44
N LEU A 135 -12.16 5.69 -43.79
CA LEU A 135 -12.36 5.73 -42.34
C LEU A 135 -13.81 6.03 -42.01
N ARG A 136 -14.39 5.32 -41.04
CA ARG A 136 -15.66 5.66 -40.41
C ARG A 136 -15.41 6.13 -38.98
N ILE A 137 -15.92 7.30 -38.61
CA ILE A 137 -15.79 7.85 -37.26
C ILE A 137 -17.01 7.48 -36.45
N THR A 138 -16.96 6.40 -35.68
CA THR A 138 -18.14 5.88 -34.98
C THR A 138 -18.54 6.71 -33.76
N ALA A 139 -17.60 7.43 -33.16
CA ALA A 139 -17.85 8.36 -32.06
C ALA A 139 -16.88 9.55 -32.11
N ILE A 140 -17.36 10.72 -31.70
CA ILE A 140 -16.58 11.95 -31.50
C ILE A 140 -16.84 12.42 -30.06
N THR A 141 -15.79 12.49 -29.26
CA THR A 141 -15.83 13.09 -27.92
C THR A 141 -15.16 14.45 -28.01
N SER A 142 -15.94 15.53 -27.91
CA SER A 142 -15.42 16.90 -28.01
C SER A 142 -14.44 17.22 -26.91
N ALA A 143 -13.46 18.09 -27.22
CA ALA A 143 -12.54 18.60 -26.22
C ALA A 143 -13.31 19.25 -25.06
N GLN A 144 -12.87 18.98 -23.83
CA GLN A 144 -13.43 19.56 -22.61
C GLN A 144 -12.32 20.34 -21.91
N VAL A 145 -12.57 21.59 -21.59
CA VAL A 145 -11.66 22.42 -20.80
C VAL A 145 -12.25 22.58 -19.42
N THR A 146 -11.51 22.18 -18.39
CA THR A 146 -11.89 22.43 -17.00
C THR A 146 -11.89 23.94 -16.76
N PRO A 147 -13.04 24.58 -16.46
CA PRO A 147 -13.10 26.02 -16.28
C PRO A 147 -12.13 26.52 -15.20
N PHE A 148 -11.59 27.73 -15.38
CA PHE A 148 -10.70 28.35 -14.39
C PHE A 148 -11.30 28.36 -12.98
N ALA A 149 -12.60 28.64 -12.85
CA ALA A 149 -13.29 28.64 -11.56
C ALA A 149 -13.17 27.31 -10.81
N ASP A 150 -13.19 26.19 -11.54
CA ASP A 150 -13.12 24.84 -10.98
C ASP A 150 -11.65 24.44 -10.67
N ALA A 151 -10.70 24.94 -11.46
CA ALA A 151 -9.27 24.70 -11.27
C ALA A 151 -8.62 25.64 -10.23
N LYS A 152 -9.27 26.77 -9.90
CA LYS A 152 -8.69 27.88 -9.14
C LYS A 152 -8.11 27.46 -7.79
N GLU A 153 -8.84 26.63 -7.04
CA GLU A 153 -8.42 26.19 -5.71
C GLU A 153 -7.19 25.27 -5.78
N GLN A 154 -7.20 24.32 -6.70
CA GLN A 154 -6.07 23.42 -6.92
C GLN A 154 -4.80 24.21 -7.31
N ILE A 155 -4.93 25.14 -8.26
CA ILE A 155 -3.81 25.99 -8.70
C ILE A 155 -3.27 26.82 -7.54
N ARG A 156 -4.15 27.36 -6.68
CA ARG A 156 -3.72 28.12 -5.50
C ARG A 156 -2.87 27.26 -4.58
N GLN A 157 -3.33 26.05 -4.24
CA GLN A 157 -2.58 25.16 -3.36
C GLN A 157 -1.24 24.77 -3.95
N GLU A 158 -1.19 24.46 -5.25
CA GLU A 158 0.06 24.15 -5.96
C GLU A 158 1.04 25.33 -5.94
N LEU A 159 0.57 26.55 -6.23
CA LEU A 159 1.42 27.74 -6.22
C LEU A 159 1.85 28.16 -4.81
N GLN A 160 0.97 28.02 -3.81
CA GLN A 160 1.31 28.26 -2.40
C GLN A 160 2.43 27.33 -1.94
N LEU A 161 2.31 26.03 -2.25
CA LEU A 161 3.31 25.05 -1.88
C LEU A 161 4.64 25.30 -2.61
N GLN A 162 4.59 25.63 -3.90
CA GLN A 162 5.78 25.95 -4.69
C GLN A 162 6.52 27.16 -4.13
N ARG A 163 5.83 28.29 -3.93
CA ARG A 163 6.44 29.51 -3.37
C ARG A 163 6.89 29.31 -1.92
N ALA A 164 6.18 28.50 -1.14
CA ALA A 164 6.59 28.15 0.21
C ALA A 164 7.91 27.37 0.19
N ALA A 165 8.04 26.39 -0.71
CA ALA A 165 9.28 25.61 -0.86
C ALA A 165 10.48 26.50 -1.21
N ASP A 166 10.28 27.52 -2.04
CA ASP A 166 11.33 28.49 -2.39
C ASP A 166 11.79 29.32 -1.16
N ASN A 167 10.91 29.52 -0.17
CA ASN A 167 11.16 30.35 1.01
C ASN A 167 11.61 29.56 2.26
N VAL A 168 11.59 28.23 2.25
CA VAL A 168 11.89 27.44 3.47
C VAL A 168 13.28 27.78 4.04
N LEU A 169 14.29 27.91 3.18
CA LEU A 169 15.66 28.21 3.63
C LEU A 169 15.78 29.63 4.19
N ASP A 170 15.10 30.60 3.60
CA ASP A 170 15.09 31.97 4.13
C ASP A 170 14.44 32.04 5.52
N VAL A 171 13.36 31.27 5.73
CA VAL A 171 12.69 31.17 7.04
C VAL A 171 13.55 30.40 8.04
N HIS A 172 14.22 29.33 7.61
CA HIS A 172 15.19 28.59 8.42
C HIS A 172 16.29 29.53 8.92
N ASP A 173 16.92 30.28 8.01
CA ASP A 173 18.03 31.17 8.36
C ASP A 173 17.57 32.30 9.29
N ALA A 174 16.39 32.88 9.04
CA ALA A 174 15.81 33.88 9.93
C ALA A 174 15.49 33.32 11.34
N TYR A 175 15.08 32.05 11.43
CA TYR A 175 14.82 31.38 12.71
C TYR A 175 16.13 31.08 13.46
N GLU A 176 17.15 30.58 12.77
CA GLU A 176 18.49 30.35 13.34
C GLU A 176 19.15 31.65 13.80
N ASP A 177 19.02 32.75 13.05
CA ASP A 177 19.53 34.07 13.43
C ASP A 177 18.84 34.61 14.69
N ALA A 178 17.52 34.39 14.82
CA ALA A 178 16.77 34.75 16.02
C ALA A 178 17.27 33.96 17.25
N ARG A 179 17.46 32.65 17.11
CA ARG A 179 18.03 31.79 18.15
C ARG A 179 19.45 32.21 18.53
N ALA A 180 20.32 32.43 17.55
CA ALA A 180 21.68 32.88 17.77
C ALA A 180 21.77 34.24 18.47
N SER A 181 20.71 35.06 18.36
CA SER A 181 20.56 36.34 19.06
C SER A 181 20.01 36.20 20.51
N GLY A 182 19.70 34.98 20.95
CA GLY A 182 19.14 34.65 22.27
C GLY A 182 17.63 34.80 22.39
N GLU A 183 16.90 34.91 21.27
CA GLU A 183 15.44 34.90 21.26
C GLU A 183 14.92 33.49 21.59
N SER A 184 13.83 33.38 22.37
CA SER A 184 13.27 32.08 22.72
C SER A 184 12.64 31.41 21.48
N MET A 185 12.57 30.07 21.44
CA MET A 185 11.85 29.35 20.38
C MET A 185 10.43 29.90 20.19
N VAL A 186 9.74 30.27 21.28
CA VAL A 186 8.37 30.81 21.22
C VAL A 186 8.31 32.15 20.51
N ASP A 187 9.20 33.07 20.87
CA ASP A 187 9.21 34.42 20.31
C ASP A 187 9.67 34.39 18.83
N ALA A 188 10.72 33.61 18.54
CA ALA A 188 11.23 33.42 17.18
C ALA A 188 10.17 32.79 16.26
N ALA A 189 9.44 31.76 16.75
CA ALA A 189 8.35 31.15 16.01
C ALA A 189 7.20 32.12 15.76
N ALA A 190 6.78 32.87 16.78
CA ALA A 190 5.69 33.84 16.67
C ALA A 190 6.00 34.94 15.65
N LYS A 191 7.25 35.42 15.65
CA LYS A 191 7.74 36.43 14.70
C LYS A 191 7.72 35.95 13.25
N LEU A 192 7.96 34.66 13.02
CA LEU A 192 7.99 34.03 11.69
C LEU A 192 6.67 33.32 11.33
N GLY A 193 5.64 33.45 12.17
CA GLY A 193 4.34 32.80 11.94
C GLY A 193 4.36 31.27 12.02
N LEU A 194 5.38 30.69 12.66
CA LEU A 194 5.58 29.25 12.76
C LEU A 194 4.80 28.66 13.94
N LYS A 195 4.32 27.42 13.76
CA LYS A 195 3.51 26.72 14.77
C LYS A 195 4.40 25.92 15.71
N ILE A 196 4.14 26.10 17.00
CA ILE A 196 4.75 25.32 18.07
C ILE A 196 3.77 24.27 18.56
N VAL A 197 4.32 23.08 18.87
CA VAL A 197 3.60 22.02 19.56
C VAL A 197 4.26 21.75 20.91
N ASP A 198 3.43 21.79 21.96
CA ASP A 198 3.83 21.52 23.34
C ASP A 198 3.31 20.15 23.78
N ILE A 199 4.21 19.34 24.37
CA ILE A 199 3.89 18.04 24.96
C ILE A 199 4.35 18.05 26.41
N ALA A 200 3.41 17.93 27.34
CA ALA A 200 3.69 18.07 28.77
C ALA A 200 4.61 16.98 29.33
N ALA A 201 4.44 15.72 28.88
CA ALA A 201 5.24 14.58 29.31
C ALA A 201 5.15 13.44 28.29
N VAL A 202 6.29 12.96 27.82
CA VAL A 202 6.40 11.79 26.94
C VAL A 202 7.64 10.98 27.31
N SER A 203 7.52 9.65 27.22
CA SER A 203 8.63 8.72 27.42
C SER A 203 9.45 8.56 26.13
N ARG A 204 10.64 7.95 26.23
CA ARG A 204 11.47 7.63 25.05
C ARG A 204 10.77 6.67 24.05
N ALA A 205 9.72 5.98 24.49
CA ALA A 205 8.88 5.11 23.67
C ALA A 205 7.63 5.82 23.11
N ALA A 206 7.63 7.16 23.04
CA ALA A 206 6.51 7.97 22.57
C ALA A 206 5.21 7.78 23.36
N THR A 207 5.28 7.32 24.62
CA THR A 207 4.09 7.08 25.45
C THR A 207 3.96 8.15 26.53
N THR A 208 2.77 8.68 26.76
CA THR A 208 2.44 9.63 27.82
C THR A 208 2.23 8.92 29.18
N PRO A 209 2.20 9.65 30.31
CA PRO A 209 2.03 9.04 31.64
C PRO A 209 0.75 8.22 31.85
N ASP A 210 -0.31 8.52 31.10
CA ASP A 210 -1.58 7.78 31.12
C ASP A 210 -1.56 6.51 30.23
N GLY A 211 -0.46 6.25 29.53
CA GLY A 211 -0.28 5.10 28.65
C GLY A 211 -0.67 5.35 27.19
N THR A 212 -1.05 6.58 26.81
CA THR A 212 -1.36 6.90 25.41
C THR A 212 -0.10 6.94 24.55
N VAL A 213 -0.12 6.24 23.40
CA VAL A 213 0.99 6.27 22.43
C VAL A 213 0.80 7.43 21.45
N LEU A 214 1.79 8.30 21.36
CA LEU A 214 1.84 9.41 20.40
C LEU A 214 2.38 8.92 19.06
N SER A 215 1.47 8.59 18.14
CA SER A 215 1.82 8.09 16.79
C SER A 215 2.23 9.18 15.80
N ASP A 216 1.83 10.43 16.05
CA ASP A 216 1.86 11.50 15.04
C ASP A 216 3.05 12.45 15.21
N LEU A 217 4.07 12.05 15.99
CA LEU A 217 5.27 12.84 16.20
C LEU A 217 6.14 12.90 14.93
N PRO A 218 6.53 14.09 14.44
CA PRO A 218 7.42 14.21 13.28
C PRO A 218 8.80 13.66 13.62
N ALA A 219 9.36 12.84 12.72
CA ALA A 219 10.66 12.18 12.93
C ALA A 219 10.82 11.60 14.35
N SER A 220 9.77 10.93 14.87
CA SER A 220 9.59 10.55 16.28
C SER A 220 10.87 10.05 16.97
N ASN A 221 11.60 9.12 16.36
CA ASN A 221 12.84 8.57 16.93
C ASN A 221 13.93 9.64 17.14
N ASP A 222 14.17 10.49 16.14
CA ASP A 222 15.20 11.54 16.23
C ASP A 222 14.76 12.70 17.12
N LEU A 223 13.48 13.06 17.08
CA LEU A 223 12.88 14.05 17.98
C LEU A 223 13.06 13.63 19.44
N LEU A 224 12.61 12.41 19.78
CA LEU A 224 12.71 11.88 21.13
C LEU A 224 14.16 11.69 21.54
N ARG A 225 15.04 11.20 20.66
CA ARG A 225 16.47 11.10 20.96
C ARG A 225 17.06 12.48 21.31
N THR A 226 16.81 13.49 20.48
CA THR A 226 17.32 14.85 20.66
C THR A 226 16.85 15.46 21.99
N VAL A 227 15.57 15.34 22.31
CA VAL A 227 15.00 15.85 23.58
C VAL A 227 15.52 15.08 24.79
N PHE A 228 15.70 13.76 24.69
CA PHE A 228 16.20 12.92 25.79
C PHE A 228 17.70 13.05 26.03
N ASP A 229 18.46 13.52 25.04
CA ASP A 229 19.90 13.77 25.18
C ASP A 229 20.19 15.22 25.63
N ALA A 230 19.23 16.14 25.50
CA ALA A 230 19.35 17.56 25.86
C ALA A 230 19.09 17.85 27.35
N GLU A 231 19.61 18.95 27.89
CA GLU A 231 19.17 19.49 29.17
C GLU A 231 17.99 20.45 28.97
N ILE A 232 17.31 20.84 30.06
CA ILE A 232 16.28 21.90 30.00
C ILE A 232 16.95 23.20 29.53
N ASP A 233 16.27 23.91 28.63
CA ASP A 233 16.75 25.16 28.00
C ASP A 233 18.03 25.01 27.16
N ALA A 234 18.48 23.78 26.88
CA ALA A 234 19.62 23.56 26.01
C ALA A 234 19.22 23.71 24.53
N GLU A 235 19.98 24.53 23.80
CA GLU A 235 19.84 24.63 22.36
C GLU A 235 20.25 23.33 21.68
N THR A 236 19.36 22.78 20.87
CA THR A 236 19.63 21.60 20.04
C THR A 236 19.74 22.01 18.56
N PRO A 237 20.62 21.35 17.78
CA PRO A 237 20.67 21.59 16.34
C PRO A 237 19.38 21.09 15.67
N PRO A 238 18.98 21.68 14.54
CA PRO A 238 17.82 21.20 13.78
C PRO A 238 17.99 19.74 13.33
N ILE A 239 16.89 19.00 13.38
CA ILE A 239 16.75 17.70 12.76
C ILE A 239 16.27 17.92 11.32
N ASN A 240 17.00 17.37 10.35
CA ASN A 240 16.61 17.45 8.94
C ASN A 240 15.53 16.40 8.63
N LEU A 241 14.41 16.84 8.05
CA LEU A 241 13.27 16.00 7.67
C LEU A 241 13.30 15.52 6.21
N GLY A 242 14.38 15.79 5.47
CA GLY A 242 14.52 15.39 4.08
C GLY A 242 15.19 16.48 3.24
N ALA A 243 14.70 16.69 2.01
CA ALA A 243 15.30 17.64 1.08
C ALA A 243 15.15 19.11 1.50
N SER A 244 14.05 19.47 2.16
CA SER A 244 13.69 20.86 2.46
C SER A 244 12.85 21.01 3.73
N GLY A 245 13.07 20.18 4.75
CA GLY A 245 12.29 20.22 5.99
C GLY A 245 13.17 20.22 7.22
N PHE A 246 12.79 20.98 8.25
CA PHE A 246 13.54 21.13 9.50
C PHE A 246 12.63 20.96 10.71
N LEU A 247 13.19 20.42 11.78
CA LEU A 247 12.52 20.23 13.05
C LEU A 247 13.43 20.66 14.18
N TRP A 248 12.98 21.61 14.98
CA TRP A 248 13.66 22.02 16.20
C TRP A 248 12.89 21.53 17.41
N ALA A 249 13.60 21.18 18.47
CA ALA A 249 12.98 20.71 19.70
C ALA A 249 13.78 21.08 20.95
N GLU A 250 13.06 21.33 22.03
CA GLU A 250 13.62 21.68 23.33
C GLU A 250 12.98 20.81 24.42
N ALA A 251 13.78 20.42 25.41
CA ALA A 251 13.26 19.80 26.62
C ALA A 251 12.73 20.89 27.56
N THR A 252 11.45 20.77 27.95
CA THR A 252 10.78 21.74 28.84
C THR A 252 10.66 21.25 30.28
N SER A 253 10.73 19.94 30.50
CA SER A 253 10.83 19.35 31.83
C SER A 253 11.47 17.97 31.79
N ILE A 254 12.12 17.56 32.89
CA ILE A 254 12.67 16.22 33.07
C ILE A 254 12.06 15.62 34.33
N GLN A 255 11.35 14.50 34.15
CA GLN A 255 10.76 13.71 35.23
C GLN A 255 11.54 12.39 35.29
N PRO A 256 12.46 12.23 36.27
CA PRO A 256 13.33 11.07 36.33
C PRO A 256 12.53 9.78 36.52
N ALA A 257 13.08 8.67 36.03
CA ALA A 257 12.54 7.35 36.28
C ALA A 257 12.40 7.12 37.79
N ARG A 258 11.25 6.57 38.20
CA ARG A 258 10.95 6.33 39.61
C ARG A 258 10.02 5.15 39.78
N ASP A 259 10.08 4.55 40.96
CA ASP A 259 9.07 3.60 41.38
C ASP A 259 7.70 4.29 41.46
N ALA A 260 6.67 3.62 40.97
CA ALA A 260 5.29 4.06 41.18
C ALA A 260 4.88 3.79 42.62
N ALA A 261 4.14 4.70 43.25
CA ALA A 261 3.40 4.39 44.46
C ALA A 261 2.18 3.52 44.13
N PHE A 262 1.76 2.66 45.05
CA PHE A 262 0.61 1.78 44.84
C PHE A 262 -0.65 2.54 44.41
N ASP A 263 -0.92 3.69 45.04
CA ASP A 263 -2.09 4.51 44.72
C ASP A 263 -2.09 5.04 43.27
N GLU A 264 -0.91 5.28 42.68
CA GLU A 264 -0.76 5.80 41.30
C GLU A 264 -1.04 4.72 40.25
N VAL A 265 -0.77 3.46 40.57
CA VAL A 265 -0.94 2.32 39.65
C VAL A 265 -2.06 1.38 40.07
N LYS A 266 -2.86 1.75 41.08
CA LYS A 266 -3.87 0.88 41.70
C LYS A 266 -4.83 0.25 40.68
N THR A 267 -5.31 1.03 39.72
CA THR A 267 -6.21 0.53 38.66
C THR A 267 -5.53 -0.50 37.78
N ARG A 268 -4.30 -0.24 37.34
CA ARG A 268 -3.51 -1.18 36.53
C ARG A 268 -3.17 -2.45 37.32
N VAL A 269 -2.72 -2.30 38.57
CA VAL A 269 -2.44 -3.43 39.46
C VAL A 269 -3.69 -4.28 39.70
N ALA A 270 -4.85 -3.66 39.90
CA ALA A 270 -6.10 -4.40 40.10
C ALA A 270 -6.50 -5.19 38.85
N ALA A 271 -6.34 -4.60 37.66
CA ALA A 271 -6.59 -5.27 36.39
C ALA A 271 -5.62 -6.45 36.18
N ASP A 272 -4.31 -6.23 36.37
CA ASP A 272 -3.30 -7.28 36.22
C ASP A 272 -3.49 -8.41 37.23
N TRP A 273 -3.80 -8.07 38.48
CA TRP A 273 -4.07 -9.08 39.52
C TRP A 273 -5.33 -9.87 39.20
N LEU A 274 -6.40 -9.21 38.73
CA LEU A 274 -7.63 -9.89 38.33
C LEU A 274 -7.38 -10.83 37.16
N ALA A 275 -6.60 -10.42 36.16
CA ALA A 275 -6.22 -11.28 35.05
C ALA A 275 -5.43 -12.50 35.55
N ALA A 276 -4.37 -12.28 36.34
CA ALA A 276 -3.54 -13.35 36.88
C ALA A 276 -4.33 -14.33 37.78
N GLU A 277 -5.25 -13.83 38.61
CA GLU A 277 -6.09 -14.66 39.47
C GLU A 277 -7.13 -15.43 38.66
N THR A 278 -7.68 -14.82 37.59
CA THR A 278 -8.57 -15.50 36.65
C THR A 278 -7.86 -16.66 35.98
N ASP A 279 -6.66 -16.43 35.47
CA ASP A 279 -5.84 -17.47 34.83
C ASP A 279 -5.51 -18.62 35.79
N ARG A 280 -5.13 -18.27 37.03
CA ARG A 280 -4.84 -19.25 38.08
C ARG A 280 -6.06 -20.10 38.43
N LEU A 281 -7.24 -19.49 38.58
CA LEU A 281 -8.48 -20.19 38.90
C LEU A 281 -8.99 -21.04 37.73
N LEU A 282 -8.88 -20.54 36.49
CA LEU A 282 -9.21 -21.31 35.29
C LEU A 282 -8.30 -22.53 35.15
N GLY A 283 -6.98 -22.38 35.36
CA GLY A 283 -6.02 -23.48 35.37
C GLY A 283 -6.36 -24.53 36.43
N ALA A 284 -6.57 -24.12 37.68
CA ALA A 284 -6.95 -25.03 38.76
C ALA A 284 -8.29 -25.74 38.50
N ARG A 285 -9.26 -25.04 37.90
CA ARG A 285 -10.54 -25.65 37.50
C ARG A 285 -10.33 -26.70 36.41
N ALA A 286 -9.54 -26.39 35.37
CA ALA A 286 -9.24 -27.33 34.31
C ALA A 286 -8.52 -28.57 34.83
N GLU A 287 -7.54 -28.42 35.74
CA GLU A 287 -6.84 -29.53 36.40
C GLU A 287 -7.79 -30.43 37.19
N ALA A 288 -8.73 -29.84 37.94
CA ALA A 288 -9.74 -30.60 38.67
C ALA A 288 -10.64 -31.41 37.71
N LEU A 289 -11.08 -30.81 36.60
CA LEU A 289 -11.88 -31.50 35.59
C LEU A 289 -11.11 -32.62 34.89
N LEU A 290 -9.82 -32.41 34.59
CA LEU A 290 -8.96 -33.47 34.06
C LEU A 290 -8.82 -34.64 35.04
N ALA A 291 -8.73 -34.36 36.35
CA ALA A 291 -8.70 -35.40 37.38
C ALA A 291 -10.02 -36.21 37.42
N GLU A 292 -11.17 -35.57 37.19
CA GLU A 292 -12.45 -36.26 37.08
C GLU A 292 -12.51 -37.20 35.86
N ILE A 293 -11.92 -36.81 34.72
CA ILE A 293 -11.78 -37.71 33.55
C ILE A 293 -10.90 -38.91 33.91
N LYS A 294 -9.76 -38.67 34.56
CA LYS A 294 -8.86 -39.73 35.03
C LYS A 294 -9.52 -40.67 36.03
N ALA A 295 -10.51 -40.19 36.78
CA ALA A 295 -11.33 -40.98 37.69
C ALA A 295 -12.51 -41.71 37.01
N GLY A 296 -12.66 -41.58 35.69
CA GLY A 296 -13.59 -42.36 34.87
C GLY A 296 -14.83 -41.60 34.39
N LYS A 297 -14.95 -40.29 34.64
CA LYS A 297 -16.02 -39.48 34.02
C LYS A 297 -15.71 -39.21 32.55
N THR A 298 -16.76 -39.07 31.75
CA THR A 298 -16.65 -38.70 30.33
C THR A 298 -16.65 -37.18 30.14
N LEU A 299 -16.10 -36.71 29.02
CA LEU A 299 -16.10 -35.29 28.66
C LEU A 299 -17.54 -34.73 28.55
N ALA A 300 -18.48 -35.54 28.07
CA ALA A 300 -19.90 -35.19 27.97
C ALA A 300 -20.56 -34.96 29.35
N GLU A 301 -20.24 -35.80 30.35
CA GLU A 301 -20.75 -35.61 31.72
C GLU A 301 -20.19 -34.35 32.36
N ILE A 302 -18.91 -34.03 32.12
CA ILE A 302 -18.28 -32.79 32.60
C ILE A 302 -18.92 -31.57 31.94
N ALA A 303 -19.07 -31.58 30.61
CA ALA A 303 -19.66 -30.48 29.85
C ALA A 303 -21.11 -30.21 30.29
N ALA A 304 -21.92 -31.25 30.47
CA ALA A 304 -23.29 -31.12 30.96
C ALA A 304 -23.37 -30.46 32.35
N ASN A 305 -22.46 -30.82 33.27
CA ASN A 305 -22.40 -30.20 34.61
C ASN A 305 -21.98 -28.73 34.59
N LEU A 306 -21.30 -28.29 33.53
CA LEU A 306 -20.85 -26.91 33.33
C LEU A 306 -21.78 -26.10 32.42
N ALA A 307 -22.86 -26.70 31.91
CA ALA A 307 -23.70 -26.15 30.86
C ALA A 307 -22.90 -25.74 29.60
N LEU A 308 -21.89 -26.55 29.26
CA LEU A 308 -21.07 -26.41 28.06
C LEU A 308 -21.40 -27.54 27.07
N GLU A 309 -21.06 -27.31 25.81
CA GLU A 309 -21.15 -28.33 24.76
C GLU A 309 -19.77 -28.94 24.47
N VAL A 310 -19.75 -30.23 24.15
CA VAL A 310 -18.52 -30.90 23.68
C VAL A 310 -18.40 -30.68 22.18
N GLU A 311 -17.36 -29.99 21.76
CA GLU A 311 -17.04 -29.82 20.36
C GLU A 311 -16.11 -30.94 19.86
N THR A 312 -16.33 -31.38 18.62
CA THR A 312 -15.45 -32.35 17.95
C THR A 312 -14.63 -31.64 16.90
N ALA A 313 -13.31 -31.63 17.08
CA ALA A 313 -12.38 -31.12 16.08
C ALA A 313 -12.50 -31.93 14.76
N PRO A 314 -12.47 -31.28 13.58
CA PRO A 314 -12.20 -31.98 12.34
C PRO A 314 -10.79 -32.60 12.40
N SER A 315 -10.45 -33.47 11.44
CA SER A 315 -9.12 -34.11 11.37
C SER A 315 -7.98 -33.09 11.45
N LEU A 316 -7.36 -32.98 12.63
CA LEU A 316 -6.25 -32.07 12.89
C LEU A 316 -5.01 -32.53 12.12
N SER A 317 -4.34 -31.58 11.46
CA SER A 317 -3.03 -31.80 10.84
C SER A 317 -2.03 -30.78 11.40
N ARG A 318 -0.73 -31.09 11.38
CA ARG A 318 0.32 -30.22 11.95
C ARG A 318 0.45 -28.85 11.28
N GLY A 319 -0.18 -28.65 10.12
CA GLY A 319 -0.14 -27.38 9.36
C GLY A 319 -1.47 -26.95 8.76
N GLY A 320 -2.59 -27.53 9.22
CA GLY A 320 -3.94 -27.17 8.77
C GLY A 320 -4.65 -26.20 9.72
N GLU A 321 -5.84 -25.76 9.34
CA GLU A 321 -6.72 -24.98 10.21
C GLU A 321 -7.02 -25.75 11.50
N ASN A 322 -6.83 -25.10 12.65
CA ASN A 322 -7.13 -25.65 13.96
C ASN A 322 -8.37 -24.95 14.55
N ILE A 323 -9.20 -25.70 15.26
CA ILE A 323 -10.42 -25.19 15.90
C ILE A 323 -10.08 -24.45 17.21
N GLY A 324 -9.37 -23.34 17.13
CA GLY A 324 -9.09 -22.50 18.31
C GLY A 324 -8.13 -23.11 19.35
N LEU A 325 -7.47 -24.23 19.01
CA LEU A 325 -6.44 -24.88 19.84
C LEU A 325 -5.08 -24.15 19.75
N GLY A 326 -4.88 -23.30 18.74
CA GLY A 326 -3.62 -22.62 18.49
C GLY A 326 -2.46 -23.59 18.22
N THR A 327 -1.25 -23.04 18.08
CA THR A 327 -0.06 -23.86 17.80
C THR A 327 0.29 -24.78 18.97
N GLY A 328 0.22 -24.26 20.20
CA GLY A 328 0.53 -25.04 21.41
C GLY A 328 -0.45 -26.19 21.66
N GLY A 329 -1.75 -25.97 21.46
CA GLY A 329 -2.74 -27.03 21.62
C GLY A 329 -2.65 -28.12 20.55
N VAL A 330 -2.32 -27.75 19.30
CA VAL A 330 -2.03 -28.72 18.23
C VAL A 330 -0.79 -29.55 18.58
N GLU A 331 0.29 -28.92 19.05
CA GLU A 331 1.51 -29.64 19.45
C GLU A 331 1.23 -30.65 20.57
N ALA A 332 0.51 -30.22 21.61
CA ALA A 332 0.12 -31.06 22.74
C ALA A 332 -0.77 -32.25 22.29
N ALA A 333 -1.75 -32.00 21.42
CA ALA A 333 -2.61 -33.05 20.88
C ALA A 333 -1.85 -34.08 20.03
N PHE A 334 -0.83 -33.66 19.28
CA PHE A 334 0.03 -34.57 18.50
C PHE A 334 1.08 -35.32 19.34
N GLY A 335 1.36 -34.84 20.54
CA GLY A 335 2.24 -35.50 21.50
C GLY A 335 1.55 -36.57 22.35
N GLY A 336 0.22 -36.49 22.51
CA GLY A 336 -0.55 -37.41 23.34
C GLY A 336 -0.95 -38.72 22.64
N ALA A 337 -1.31 -39.71 23.45
CA ALA A 337 -1.81 -41.01 23.01
C ALA A 337 -3.32 -40.98 22.69
N GLN A 338 -3.79 -41.93 21.88
CA GLN A 338 -5.23 -42.08 21.65
C GLN A 338 -5.95 -42.40 22.96
N GLY A 339 -7.03 -41.67 23.25
CA GLY A 339 -7.80 -41.69 24.48
C GLY A 339 -7.23 -40.81 25.60
N GLU A 340 -6.04 -40.23 25.43
CA GLU A 340 -5.46 -39.33 26.42
C GLU A 340 -6.22 -38.00 26.46
N SER A 341 -6.40 -37.48 27.68
CA SER A 341 -6.99 -36.17 27.89
C SER A 341 -5.96 -35.21 28.46
N LEU A 342 -5.97 -33.98 27.96
CA LEU A 342 -5.00 -32.94 28.28
C LEU A 342 -5.67 -31.57 28.34
N ILE A 343 -4.98 -30.62 28.99
CA ILE A 343 -5.39 -29.23 29.12
C ILE A 343 -4.48 -28.40 28.23
N VAL A 344 -5.08 -27.52 27.44
CA VAL A 344 -4.36 -26.57 26.59
C VAL A 344 -4.99 -25.18 26.71
N PRO A 345 -4.21 -24.09 26.68
CA PRO A 345 -4.78 -22.75 26.61
C PRO A 345 -5.47 -22.53 25.25
N SER A 346 -6.50 -21.71 25.22
CA SER A 346 -7.10 -21.21 23.97
C SER A 346 -6.08 -20.38 23.18
N THR A 347 -6.31 -20.21 21.88
CA THR A 347 -5.48 -19.33 21.02
C THR A 347 -5.32 -17.92 21.60
N ASN A 348 -6.36 -17.39 22.27
CA ASN A 348 -6.36 -16.03 22.80
C ASN A 348 -5.90 -15.95 24.27
N GLY A 349 -5.60 -17.10 24.90
CA GLY A 349 -5.15 -17.18 26.30
C GLY A 349 -6.22 -16.91 27.35
N ASP A 350 -7.48 -16.70 26.94
CA ASP A 350 -8.61 -16.33 27.79
C ASP A 350 -9.44 -17.53 28.30
N ALA A 351 -9.12 -18.74 27.85
CA ALA A 351 -9.80 -19.96 28.25
C ALA A 351 -8.83 -21.14 28.36
N GLN A 352 -9.22 -22.14 29.14
CA GLN A 352 -8.56 -23.44 29.23
C GLN A 352 -9.45 -24.48 28.53
N ILE A 353 -8.87 -25.22 27.59
CA ILE A 353 -9.55 -26.24 26.81
C ILE A 353 -9.14 -27.61 27.36
N LEU A 354 -10.13 -28.37 27.83
CA LEU A 354 -9.97 -29.78 28.18
C LEU A 354 -10.35 -30.62 26.95
N LEU A 355 -9.37 -31.29 26.36
CA LEU A 355 -9.58 -32.10 25.15
C LEU A 355 -9.21 -33.56 25.41
N THR A 356 -9.82 -34.46 24.64
CA THR A 356 -9.51 -35.89 24.59
C THR A 356 -9.14 -36.28 23.16
N ILE A 357 -8.04 -36.99 22.99
CA ILE A 357 -7.59 -37.46 21.67
C ILE A 357 -8.46 -38.66 21.26
N ASP A 358 -9.51 -38.43 20.48
CA ASP A 358 -10.44 -39.49 20.07
C ASP A 358 -9.76 -40.55 19.18
N LYS A 359 -9.08 -40.11 18.12
CA LYS A 359 -8.50 -41.00 17.11
C LYS A 359 -7.22 -40.44 16.50
N ILE A 360 -6.20 -41.30 16.40
CA ILE A 360 -4.96 -40.99 15.67
C ILE A 360 -5.01 -41.65 14.30
N VAL A 361 -5.07 -40.84 13.24
CA VAL A 361 -4.99 -41.31 11.86
C VAL A 361 -3.54 -41.17 11.38
N ARG A 362 -2.87 -42.31 11.13
CA ARG A 362 -1.58 -42.32 10.46
C ARG A 362 -1.82 -42.23 8.96
N PRO A 363 -1.30 -41.22 8.25
CA PRO A 363 -1.38 -41.21 6.80
C PRO A 363 -0.66 -42.45 6.25
N ASP A 364 -1.24 -43.12 5.25
CA ASP A 364 -0.58 -44.21 4.54
C ASP A 364 0.71 -43.68 3.92
N ALA A 365 1.86 -44.09 4.49
CA ALA A 365 3.14 -43.44 4.29
C ALA A 365 3.75 -43.64 2.89
N VAL A 366 3.06 -44.29 1.94
CA VAL A 366 3.72 -44.84 0.74
C VAL A 366 3.10 -44.41 -0.58
N SER A 367 1.79 -44.15 -0.71
CA SER A 367 1.18 -43.95 -2.03
C SER A 367 1.30 -42.51 -2.56
N GLY A 368 0.98 -41.49 -1.74
CA GLY A 368 0.94 -40.09 -2.19
C GLY A 368 2.32 -39.42 -2.29
N ARG A 369 3.20 -39.65 -1.31
CA ARG A 369 4.54 -39.03 -1.28
C ARG A 369 5.51 -39.62 -2.30
N VAL A 370 5.42 -40.92 -2.58
CA VAL A 370 6.28 -41.58 -3.57
C VAL A 370 5.91 -41.13 -4.99
N ALA A 371 4.63 -40.91 -5.28
CA ALA A 371 4.20 -40.38 -6.58
C ALA A 371 4.68 -38.93 -6.79
N ALA A 372 4.43 -38.04 -5.83
CA ALA A 372 4.85 -36.64 -5.92
C ALA A 372 6.38 -36.49 -5.99
N GLU A 373 7.14 -37.29 -5.21
CA GLU A 373 8.60 -37.25 -5.26
C GLU A 373 9.14 -37.86 -6.56
N LYS A 374 8.50 -38.92 -7.08
CA LYS A 374 8.84 -39.49 -8.39
C LYS A 374 8.63 -38.48 -9.51
N ASP A 375 7.54 -37.73 -9.50
CA ASP A 375 7.26 -36.71 -10.51
C ASP A 375 8.27 -35.56 -10.43
N ARG A 376 8.57 -35.10 -9.21
CA ARG A 376 9.60 -34.07 -8.97
C ARG A 376 10.99 -34.50 -9.43
N VAL A 377 11.43 -35.71 -9.07
CA VAL A 377 12.74 -36.24 -9.48
C VAL A 377 12.80 -36.45 -11.00
N SER A 378 11.69 -36.88 -11.61
CA SER A 378 11.60 -37.05 -13.07
C SER A 378 11.70 -35.73 -13.83
N GLN A 379 11.06 -34.66 -13.32
CA GLN A 379 11.20 -33.31 -13.88
C GLN A 379 12.64 -32.80 -13.78
N VAL A 380 13.27 -32.90 -12.61
CA VAL A 380 14.66 -32.47 -12.41
C VAL A 380 15.63 -33.21 -13.35
N LEU A 381 15.46 -34.53 -13.52
CA LEU A 381 16.26 -35.32 -14.45
C LEU A 381 16.02 -34.93 -15.92
N THR A 382 14.78 -34.60 -16.29
CA THR A 382 14.43 -34.19 -17.66
C THR A 382 15.04 -32.84 -17.99
N ASP A 383 14.97 -31.88 -17.06
CA ASP A 383 15.53 -30.54 -17.24
C ASP A 383 17.06 -30.57 -17.30
N ASP A 384 17.72 -31.39 -16.47
CA ASP A 384 19.17 -31.60 -16.52
C ASP A 384 19.62 -32.25 -17.84
N LEU A 385 18.93 -33.29 -18.31
CA LEU A 385 19.19 -33.91 -19.60
C LEU A 385 19.00 -32.93 -20.77
N LEU A 386 17.95 -32.10 -20.71
CA LEU A 386 17.71 -31.08 -21.73
C LEU A 386 18.80 -30.01 -21.72
N ALA A 387 19.23 -29.54 -20.54
CA ALA A 387 20.31 -28.57 -20.40
C ALA A 387 21.66 -29.13 -20.91
N GLN A 388 21.97 -30.40 -20.61
CA GLN A 388 23.16 -31.07 -21.13
C GLN A 388 23.11 -31.26 -22.65
N LEU A 389 21.94 -31.61 -23.21
CA LEU A 389 21.74 -31.72 -24.65
C LEU A 389 21.91 -30.35 -25.34
N ILE A 390 21.31 -29.29 -24.80
CA ILE A 390 21.44 -27.93 -25.33
C ILE A 390 22.89 -27.48 -25.28
N ASN A 391 23.58 -27.65 -24.14
CA ASN A 391 25.01 -27.32 -24.02
C ASN A 391 25.86 -28.08 -25.04
N ARG A 392 25.59 -29.37 -25.26
CA ARG A 392 26.30 -30.16 -26.27
C ARG A 392 26.02 -29.67 -27.69
N LEU A 393 24.77 -29.37 -28.02
CA LEU A 393 24.38 -28.84 -29.33
C LEU A 393 25.00 -27.46 -29.58
N GLN A 394 25.10 -26.60 -28.56
CA GLN A 394 25.77 -25.31 -28.64
C GLN A 394 27.29 -25.43 -28.82
N LEU A 395 27.92 -26.46 -28.26
CA LEU A 395 29.35 -26.74 -28.45
C LEU A 395 29.66 -27.35 -29.83
N ASP A 396 28.79 -28.22 -30.34
CA ASP A 396 28.99 -28.92 -31.62
C ASP A 396 28.47 -28.12 -32.83
N THR A 397 27.62 -27.12 -32.61
CA THR A 397 27.05 -26.26 -33.66
C THR A 397 27.60 -24.84 -33.53
N PRO A 398 28.46 -24.36 -34.44
CA PRO A 398 28.96 -22.99 -34.38
C PRO A 398 27.81 -22.00 -34.63
N VAL A 399 27.33 -21.35 -33.57
CA VAL A 399 26.34 -20.27 -33.64
C VAL A 399 27.07 -18.93 -33.79
N SER A 400 26.88 -18.25 -34.92
CA SER A 400 27.35 -16.86 -35.07
C SER A 400 26.21 -15.89 -34.83
N VAL A 401 26.35 -15.04 -33.81
CA VAL A 401 25.40 -13.94 -33.55
C VAL A 401 25.81 -12.74 -34.39
N ASN A 402 24.90 -12.26 -35.23
CA ASN A 402 25.12 -11.03 -35.99
C ASN A 402 24.80 -9.82 -35.11
N GLN A 403 25.79 -9.38 -34.31
CA GLN A 403 25.67 -8.24 -33.39
C GLN A 403 25.08 -6.98 -34.07
N ALA A 404 25.44 -6.73 -35.32
CA ALA A 404 24.98 -5.55 -36.07
C ALA A 404 23.46 -5.58 -36.37
N ALA A 405 22.86 -6.76 -36.47
CA ALA A 405 21.41 -6.90 -36.61
C ALA A 405 20.66 -6.67 -35.29
N ILE A 406 21.26 -7.06 -34.16
CA ILE A 406 20.70 -6.87 -32.82
C ILE A 406 20.73 -5.38 -32.43
N GLU A 407 21.86 -4.71 -32.65
CA GLU A 407 21.99 -3.28 -32.35
C GLU A 407 21.03 -2.42 -33.19
N ARG A 408 20.75 -2.80 -34.44
CA ARG A 408 19.74 -2.14 -35.27
C ARG A 408 18.30 -2.35 -34.79
N ALA A 409 18.01 -3.48 -34.16
CA ALA A 409 16.68 -3.78 -33.62
C ALA A 409 16.41 -3.11 -32.27
N LEU A 410 17.46 -2.82 -31.50
CA LEU A 410 17.39 -2.12 -30.20
C LEU A 410 17.43 -0.59 -30.32
N ALA A 411 17.66 -0.06 -31.53
CA ALA A 411 17.75 1.37 -31.80
C ALA A 411 16.39 2.00 -32.26
N PHE A 412 15.31 1.24 -32.19
CA PHE A 412 13.91 1.70 -32.27
C PHE A 412 13.24 1.50 -30.92
#